data_AF-A0A2C9KI76-F1
#
_entry.id   AF-A0A2C9KI76-F1
#
_cell.length_a   1.000
_cell.length_b   1.000
_cell.length_c   1.000
_cell.angle_alpha   90.00
_cell.angle_beta   90.00
_cell.angle_gamma   90.00
#
_symmetry.space_group_name_H-M   'P 1'
#
loop_
_entity.id
_entity.type
_entity.pdbx_description
1 polymer ?
#
loop_
_entity_poly.entity_id
_entity_poly.type
_entity_poly.pdbx_seq_one_letter_code
_entity_poly.pdbx_strand_id
1 'polypeptide(L)'
;PFYDGLFGGVVGFNKNQFEQVNGASNMYFGWGAEDDDLRDRVFKKNFTIIRRPEGFYNMIKHSHGKSQWTPSLERFKVYSKRYERQDVDGLNSIVYHQRDLNIFPLYTWIKIWINTTELKITVQYLNRKTTSRA
;
A
#
# COMPACT_ATOMS: atom_id res chain seq x y z
N PRO A 1 -20.70 11.42 -5.28
CA PRO A 1 -20.62 10.02 -5.76
C PRO A 1 -19.18 9.50 -5.67
N PHE A 2 -18.98 8.32 -5.10
CA PHE A 2 -17.69 7.64 -5.15
C PHE A 2 -17.39 7.22 -6.60
N TYR A 3 -16.11 7.13 -6.97
CA TYR A 3 -15.73 6.66 -8.31
C TYR A 3 -15.78 5.12 -8.36
N ASP A 4 -16.12 4.56 -9.52
CA ASP A 4 -16.35 3.12 -9.72
C ASP A 4 -15.15 2.23 -9.35
N GLY A 5 -13.95 2.83 -9.30
CA GLY A 5 -12.70 2.17 -8.93
C GLY A 5 -12.33 2.27 -7.45
N LEU A 6 -13.16 2.82 -6.57
CA LEU A 6 -12.80 2.99 -5.16
C LEU A 6 -12.36 1.65 -4.55
N PHE A 7 -11.18 1.60 -3.92
CA PHE A 7 -10.67 0.41 -3.25
C PHE A 7 -10.16 0.68 -1.83
N GLY A 8 -10.22 1.93 -1.34
CA GLY A 8 -9.77 2.30 0.00
C GLY A 8 -10.77 2.04 1.13
N GLY A 9 -10.34 2.35 2.36
CA GLY A 9 -11.16 2.27 3.58
C GLY A 9 -10.96 0.96 4.33
N VAL A 10 -11.69 -0.09 3.96
CA VAL A 10 -11.56 -1.44 4.56
C VAL A 10 -11.50 -2.47 3.45
N VAL A 11 -10.39 -3.21 3.39
CA VAL A 11 -10.12 -4.23 2.37
C VAL A 11 -9.66 -5.51 3.06
N GLY A 12 -10.17 -6.65 2.58
CA GLY A 12 -9.76 -7.97 3.05
C GLY A 12 -9.08 -8.77 1.95
N PHE A 13 -7.99 -9.45 2.31
CA PHE A 13 -7.31 -10.46 1.50
C PHE A 13 -7.13 -11.72 2.34
N ASN A 14 -7.21 -12.89 1.72
CA ASN A 14 -6.57 -14.06 2.32
C ASN A 14 -5.04 -13.97 2.11
N LYS A 15 -4.28 -14.76 2.88
CA LYS A 15 -2.81 -14.75 2.84
C LYS A 15 -2.27 -14.95 1.41
N ASN A 16 -2.76 -15.97 0.71
CA ASN A 16 -2.30 -16.32 -0.64
C ASN A 16 -2.58 -15.21 -1.66
N GLN A 17 -3.74 -14.57 -1.60
CA GLN A 17 -4.07 -13.43 -2.46
C GLN A 17 -3.10 -12.26 -2.21
N PHE A 18 -2.85 -11.94 -0.94
CA PHE A 18 -1.96 -10.84 -0.57
C PHE A 18 -0.51 -11.12 -1.00
N GLU A 19 -0.04 -12.36 -0.86
CA GLU A 19 1.28 -12.79 -1.33
C GLU A 19 1.38 -12.73 -2.87
N GLN A 20 0.37 -13.21 -3.60
CA GLN A 20 0.36 -13.19 -5.06
C GLN A 20 0.40 -11.78 -5.66
N VAL A 21 -0.25 -10.81 -5.01
CA VAL A 21 -0.20 -9.40 -5.45
C VAL A 21 1.07 -8.66 -4.99
N ASN A 22 1.98 -9.35 -4.28
CA ASN A 22 3.16 -8.79 -3.61
C ASN A 22 2.80 -7.71 -2.57
N GLY A 23 1.65 -7.83 -1.91
CA GLY A 23 1.13 -6.83 -0.98
C GLY A 23 1.01 -5.41 -1.55
N ALA A 24 1.01 -4.42 -0.67
CA ALA A 24 0.91 -3.01 -1.01
C ALA A 24 2.26 -2.39 -1.42
N SER A 25 2.21 -1.32 -2.20
CA SER A 25 3.40 -0.56 -2.62
C SER A 25 4.04 0.17 -1.43
N ASN A 26 5.36 0.16 -1.36
CA ASN A 26 6.14 0.86 -0.33
C ASN A 26 6.50 2.30 -0.70
N MET A 27 6.01 2.79 -1.84
CA MET A 27 6.52 4.03 -2.45
C MET A 27 5.60 5.24 -2.25
N TYR A 28 4.48 5.06 -1.56
CA TYR A 28 3.54 6.13 -1.25
C TYR A 28 3.87 6.73 0.12
N PHE A 29 4.43 7.94 0.10
CA PHE A 29 4.63 8.78 1.28
C PHE A 29 3.83 10.08 1.09
N GLY A 30 2.92 10.36 2.03
CA GLY A 30 1.88 11.38 1.88
C GLY A 30 0.58 10.80 1.31
N TRP A 31 -0.39 11.66 1.01
CA TRP A 31 -1.76 11.20 0.70
C TRP A 31 -2.01 10.94 -0.79
N GLY A 32 -2.51 9.72 -1.09
CA GLY A 32 -3.26 9.39 -2.31
C GLY A 32 -2.60 8.40 -3.26
N ALA A 33 -3.47 7.73 -4.04
CA ALA A 33 -3.20 6.75 -5.11
C ALA A 33 -2.62 5.39 -4.67
N GLU A 34 -2.35 5.19 -3.38
CA GLU A 34 -1.88 3.92 -2.83
C GLU A 34 -2.95 2.83 -2.91
N ASP A 35 -4.21 3.17 -2.62
CA ASP A 35 -5.35 2.26 -2.70
C ASP A 35 -5.66 1.88 -4.15
N ASP A 36 -5.51 2.84 -5.08
CA ASP A 36 -5.66 2.60 -6.51
C ASP A 36 -4.54 1.70 -7.06
N ASP A 37 -3.29 1.88 -6.60
CA ASP A 37 -2.17 0.99 -6.94
C ASP A 37 -2.46 -0.42 -6.43
N LEU A 38 -2.91 -0.56 -5.17
CA LEU A 38 -3.27 -1.86 -4.61
C LEU A 38 -4.40 -2.53 -5.40
N ARG A 39 -5.42 -1.77 -5.85
CA ARG A 39 -6.47 -2.28 -6.74
C ARG A 39 -5.91 -2.79 -8.06
N ASP A 40 -5.07 -2.01 -8.71
CA ASP A 40 -4.48 -2.37 -10.01
C ASP A 40 -3.60 -3.63 -9.89
N ARG A 41 -2.95 -3.84 -8.73
CA ARG A 41 -2.21 -5.08 -8.42
C ARG A 41 -3.12 -6.31 -8.34
N VAL A 42 -4.32 -6.16 -7.77
CA VAL A 42 -5.36 -7.22 -7.74
C VAL A 42 -5.75 -7.60 -9.16
N PHE A 43 -6.05 -6.62 -10.00
CA PHE A 43 -6.43 -6.85 -11.39
C PHE A 43 -5.30 -7.45 -12.23
N LYS A 44 -4.04 -7.01 -12.05
CA LYS A 44 -2.89 -7.59 -12.76
C LYS A 44 -2.67 -9.07 -12.43
N LYS A 45 -3.13 -9.55 -11.27
CA LYS A 45 -3.09 -10.98 -10.89
C LYS A 45 -4.42 -11.70 -11.19
N ASN A 46 -5.29 -11.11 -12.02
CA ASN A 46 -6.58 -11.66 -12.45
C ASN A 46 -7.56 -11.96 -11.31
N PHE A 47 -7.41 -11.29 -10.17
CA PHE A 47 -8.40 -11.36 -9.09
C PHE A 47 -9.53 -10.37 -9.32
N THR A 48 -10.72 -10.71 -8.79
CA THR A 48 -11.91 -9.86 -8.82
C THR A 48 -12.19 -9.26 -7.45
N ILE A 49 -12.76 -8.05 -7.43
CA ILE A 49 -13.17 -7.37 -6.20
C ILE A 49 -14.62 -7.74 -5.89
N ILE A 50 -14.85 -8.24 -4.68
CA ILE A 50 -16.19 -8.54 -4.19
C ILE A 50 -16.61 -7.43 -3.22
N ARG A 51 -17.80 -6.85 -3.44
CA ARG A 51 -18.40 -5.85 -2.55
C ARG A 51 -19.71 -6.37 -1.99
N ARG A 52 -19.85 -6.35 -0.67
CA ARG A 52 -21.07 -6.75 0.01
C ARG A 52 -22.05 -5.56 0.03
N PRO A 53 -23.33 -5.75 -0.30
CA PRO A 53 -24.30 -4.67 -0.26
C PRO A 53 -24.56 -4.15 1.16
N GLU A 54 -24.30 -4.94 2.20
CA GLU A 54 -24.47 -4.56 3.61
C GLU A 54 -23.27 -3.83 4.22
N GLY A 55 -22.29 -3.42 3.41
CA GLY A 55 -21.02 -2.84 3.85
C GLY A 55 -21.08 -1.36 4.28
N PHE A 56 -22.07 -0.96 5.07
CA PHE A 56 -22.20 0.42 5.55
C PHE A 56 -21.20 0.70 6.69
N TYR A 57 -20.58 1.87 6.66
CA TYR A 57 -19.62 2.30 7.68
C TYR A 57 -19.81 3.78 8.03
N ASN A 58 -19.49 4.12 9.27
CA ASN A 58 -19.47 5.50 9.76
C ASN A 58 -18.03 5.89 10.11
N MET A 59 -17.58 7.02 9.57
CA MET A 59 -16.27 7.59 9.90
C MET A 59 -16.34 8.31 11.24
N ILE A 60 -15.42 7.99 12.15
CA ILE A 60 -15.23 8.78 13.37
C ILE A 60 -14.82 10.19 12.96
N LYS A 61 -15.40 11.23 13.55
CA LYS A 61 -15.05 12.61 13.18
C LYS A 61 -13.57 12.86 13.47
N HIS A 62 -12.84 13.33 12.45
CA HIS A 62 -11.43 13.66 12.56
C HIS A 62 -11.26 15.19 12.46
N SER A 63 -10.50 15.80 13.38
CA SER A 63 -10.09 17.20 13.24
C SER A 63 -8.97 17.27 12.20
N HIS A 64 -9.29 17.84 11.04
CA HIS A 64 -8.38 17.86 9.90
C HIS A 64 -7.21 18.84 10.13
N GLY A 65 -6.10 18.35 10.67
CA GLY A 65 -4.84 19.08 10.61
C GLY A 65 -4.40 19.21 9.15
N LYS A 66 -4.00 20.42 8.73
CA LYS A 66 -3.62 20.76 7.33
C LYS A 66 -2.59 19.83 6.68
N SER A 67 -1.80 19.06 7.44
CA SER A 67 -0.71 18.23 6.93
C SER A 67 -1.08 16.78 6.59
N GLN A 68 -2.19 16.24 7.11
CA GLN A 68 -2.49 14.80 7.02
C GLN A 68 -3.14 14.38 5.68
N TRP A 69 -3.76 15.33 4.98
CA TRP A 69 -4.47 15.09 3.72
C TRP A 69 -3.81 15.76 2.52
N THR A 70 -2.65 16.39 2.71
CA THR A 70 -1.96 17.06 1.61
C THR A 70 -1.60 16.01 0.56
N PRO A 71 -2.18 16.12 -0.65
CA PRO A 71 -1.75 15.35 -1.81
C PRO A 71 -0.24 15.27 -1.90
N SER A 72 0.31 14.06 -1.94
CA SER A 72 1.71 13.94 -2.33
C SER A 72 1.85 14.37 -3.79
N LEU A 73 2.70 15.38 -4.06
CA LEU A 73 2.99 15.83 -5.43
C LEU A 73 3.59 14.71 -6.28
N GLU A 74 4.22 13.72 -5.64
CA GLU A 74 4.85 12.58 -6.31
C GLU A 74 3.88 11.42 -6.56
N ARG A 75 2.67 11.42 -6.00
CA ARG A 75 1.75 10.26 -6.06
C ARG A 75 1.47 9.80 -7.48
N PHE A 76 1.28 10.72 -8.43
CA PHE A 76 0.99 10.37 -9.82
C PHE A 76 2.23 9.89 -10.58
N LYS A 77 3.43 10.33 -10.18
CA LYS A 77 4.70 9.80 -10.71
C LYS A 77 4.95 8.37 -10.24
N VAL A 78 4.60 8.07 -8.99
CA VAL A 78 4.67 6.70 -8.44
C VAL A 78 3.62 5.81 -9.09
N TYR A 79 2.38 6.31 -9.21
CA TYR A 79 1.25 5.60 -9.79
C TYR A 79 1.43 5.31 -11.29
N SER A 80 1.99 6.24 -12.07
CA SER A 80 2.19 6.02 -13.51
C SER A 80 2.97 4.73 -13.83
N LYS A 81 3.87 4.32 -12.91
CA LYS A 81 4.70 3.10 -13.02
C LYS A 81 4.20 1.89 -12.22
N ARG A 82 3.00 1.95 -11.63
CA ARG A 82 2.44 0.89 -10.74
C ARG A 82 2.58 -0.54 -11.29
N TYR A 83 2.25 -0.77 -12.56
CA TYR A 83 2.27 -2.10 -13.18
C TYR A 83 3.69 -2.65 -13.34
N GLU A 84 4.64 -1.79 -13.69
CA GLU A 84 6.06 -2.15 -13.79
C GLU A 84 6.65 -2.51 -12.43
N ARG A 85 6.21 -1.80 -11.38
CA ARG A 85 6.79 -1.91 -10.04
C ARG A 85 6.26 -3.09 -9.23
N GLN A 86 5.08 -3.62 -9.53
CA GLN A 86 4.41 -4.61 -8.65
C GLN A 86 5.31 -5.79 -8.24
N ASP A 87 6.13 -6.34 -9.16
CA ASP A 87 6.92 -7.54 -8.87
C ASP A 87 8.23 -7.22 -8.11
N VAL A 88 8.60 -5.94 -7.95
CA VAL A 88 9.84 -5.48 -7.29
C VAL A 88 9.61 -4.50 -6.13
N ASP A 89 8.38 -4.04 -5.95
CA ASP A 89 7.95 -3.14 -4.89
C ASP A 89 6.76 -3.74 -4.15
N GLY A 90 6.97 -4.20 -2.93
CA GLY A 90 5.92 -4.76 -2.09
C GLY A 90 6.45 -5.55 -0.89
N LEU A 91 5.84 -6.69 -0.58
CA LEU A 91 6.28 -7.59 0.49
C LEU A 91 7.75 -8.00 0.35
N ASN A 92 8.21 -8.19 -0.88
CA ASN A 92 9.59 -8.60 -1.17
C ASN A 92 10.64 -7.48 -1.01
N SER A 93 10.20 -6.22 -0.84
CA SER A 93 11.09 -5.06 -0.82
C SER A 93 10.94 -4.20 0.44
N ILE A 94 9.98 -4.51 1.32
CA ILE A 94 9.75 -3.74 2.54
C ILE A 94 10.98 -3.82 3.46
N VAL A 95 11.41 -2.66 3.94
CA VAL A 95 12.47 -2.52 4.93
C VAL A 95 11.93 -1.67 6.07
N TYR A 96 11.93 -2.25 7.27
CA TYR A 96 11.48 -1.59 8.49
C TYR A 96 12.28 -2.11 9.67
N HIS A 97 12.34 -1.30 10.72
CA HIS A 97 13.03 -1.62 11.95
C HIS A 97 12.01 -1.66 13.09
N GLN A 98 11.78 -2.83 13.68
CA GLN A 98 10.93 -2.94 14.86
C GLN A 98 11.60 -2.21 16.03
N ARG A 99 10.88 -1.28 16.64
CA ARG A 99 11.34 -0.49 17.78
C ARG A 99 10.79 -1.01 19.09
N ASP A 100 9.53 -1.46 19.08
CA ASP A 100 8.87 -1.91 20.29
C ASP A 100 7.72 -2.88 19.98
N LEU A 101 7.39 -3.75 20.95
CA LEU A 101 6.30 -4.72 20.86
C LEU A 101 5.57 -4.78 22.21
N ASN A 102 4.37 -4.22 22.26
CA ASN A 102 3.55 -4.19 23.46
C ASN A 102 2.29 -5.02 23.24
N ILE A 103 2.05 -6.02 24.09
CA ILE A 103 0.89 -6.90 24.02
C ILE A 103 -0.12 -6.43 25.09
N PHE A 104 -1.30 -6.01 24.66
CA PHE A 104 -2.40 -5.59 25.52
C PHE A 104 -3.56 -6.61 25.45
N PRO A 105 -4.49 -6.61 26.41
CA PRO A 105 -5.61 -7.55 26.40
C PRO A 105 -6.49 -7.51 25.14
N LEU A 106 -6.60 -6.36 24.47
CA LEU A 106 -7.48 -6.17 23.30
C LEU A 106 -6.74 -6.02 21.98
N TYR A 107 -5.43 -5.76 21.98
CA TYR A 107 -4.64 -5.53 20.77
C TYR A 107 -3.13 -5.69 21.02
N THR A 108 -2.38 -5.92 19.95
CA THR A 108 -0.91 -5.87 19.97
C THR A 108 -0.44 -4.59 19.28
N TRP A 109 0.35 -3.79 19.97
CA TRP A 109 0.98 -2.61 19.40
C TRP A 109 2.39 -2.95 18.92
N ILE A 110 2.59 -2.94 17.61
CA ILE A 110 3.90 -3.09 16.96
C ILE A 110 4.40 -1.71 16.53
N LYS A 111 5.43 -1.19 17.20
CA LYS A 111 6.03 0.11 16.84
C LYS A 111 7.17 -0.12 15.87
N ILE A 112 7.07 0.46 14.68
CA ILE A 112 8.09 0.35 13.64
C ILE A 112 8.68 1.71 13.29
N TRP A 113 9.90 1.70 12.78
CA TRP A 113 10.54 2.83 12.13
C TRP A 113 10.85 2.48 10.68
N ILE A 114 10.52 3.39 9.76
CA ILE A 114 10.77 3.25 8.34
C ILE A 114 11.79 4.31 7.93
N ASN A 115 12.94 3.88 7.44
CA ASN A 115 13.89 4.75 6.76
C ASN A 115 13.49 4.89 5.29
N THR A 116 12.86 6.01 4.95
CA THR A 116 12.33 6.20 3.59
C THR A 116 13.41 6.21 2.51
N THR A 117 14.64 6.62 2.84
CA THR A 117 15.77 6.60 1.90
C THR A 117 16.21 5.17 1.62
N GLU A 118 16.43 4.38 2.67
CA GLU A 118 16.80 2.96 2.57
C GLU A 118 15.75 2.18 1.76
N LEU A 119 14.47 2.37 2.09
CA LEU A 119 13.36 1.70 1.40
C LEU A 119 13.34 2.01 -0.10
N LYS A 120 13.48 3.30 -0.46
CA LYS A 120 13.52 3.73 -1.86
C LYS A 120 14.72 3.16 -2.60
N ILE A 121 15.89 3.09 -1.96
CA ILE A 121 17.10 2.48 -2.54
C ILE A 121 16.88 0.99 -2.81
N THR A 122 16.29 0.25 -1.87
CA THR A 122 15.99 -1.19 -2.02
C THR A 122 15.08 -1.44 -3.22
N VAL A 123 13.97 -0.71 -3.34
CA VAL A 123 13.05 -0.83 -4.48
C VAL A 123 13.75 -0.52 -5.81
N GLN A 124 14.55 0.56 -5.86
CA GLN A 124 15.29 0.92 -7.06
C GLN A 124 16.33 -0.12 -7.46
N TYR A 125 17.01 -0.73 -6.49
CA TYR A 125 17.98 -1.79 -6.72
C TYR A 125 17.34 -3.03 -7.33
N LEU A 126 16.22 -3.50 -6.76
CA LEU A 126 15.47 -4.63 -7.29
C LEU A 126 14.99 -4.37 -8.71
N ASN A 127 14.45 -3.18 -8.98
CA ASN A 127 14.03 -2.79 -10.32
C ASN A 127 15.17 -2.91 -11.35
N ARG A 128 16.37 -2.39 -11.04
CA ARG A 128 17.54 -2.47 -11.94
C ARG A 128 17.98 -3.91 -12.22
N LYS A 129 17.97 -4.78 -11.20
CA LYS A 129 18.34 -6.19 -11.32
C LYS A 129 17.42 -6.97 -12.25
N THR A 130 16.13 -6.64 -12.24
CA THR A 130 15.14 -7.30 -13.11
C THR A 130 15.30 -6.82 -14.55
N THR A 131 15.53 -5.52 -14.77
CA THR A 131 15.76 -4.96 -16.12
C THR A 131 17.06 -5.44 -16.76
N SER A 132 18.12 -5.69 -15.99
CA SER A 132 19.40 -6.19 -16.52
C SER A 132 19.40 -7.68 -16.90
N ARG A 133 18.32 -8.41 -16.58
CA ARG A 133 18.16 -9.85 -16.84
C ARG A 133 17.15 -10.16 -17.96
N ALA A 134 16.48 -9.14 -18.49
CA ALA A 134 15.59 -9.21 -19.63
C ALA A 134 16.33 -8.79 -20.90
#